data_AF-A0A0B7BK62-F1
#
_entry.id   AF-A0A0B7BK62-F1
#
_cell.length_a   1.000
_cell.length_b   1.000
_cell.length_c   1.000
_cell.angle_alpha   90.00
_cell.angle_beta   90.00
_cell.angle_gamma   90.00
#
_symmetry.space_group_name_H-M   'P 1'
#
loop_
_entity.id
_entity.type
_entity.pdbx_description
1 polymer ?
#
loop_
_entity_poly.entity_id
_entity_poly.type
_entity_poly.pdbx_seq_one_letter_code
_entity_poly.pdbx_strand_id
1 'polypeptide(L)' 'MWNIMKDMHFPTHIIQLIESLYHEQQATIKIGGEIAEWFEIQKGVRQGCILSPYLFNIYAENIMRNVKDDA' A
#
# COMPACT_ATOMS: atom_id res chain seq x y z
N MET A 1 0.79 -2.43 6.40
CA MET A 1 -0.54 -2.06 5.87
C MET A 1 -1.62 -2.97 6.45
N TRP A 2 -1.55 -4.29 6.22
CA TRP A 2 -2.62 -5.22 6.58
C TRP A 2 -2.94 -5.23 8.08
N ASN A 3 -1.91 -5.17 8.94
CA ASN A 3 -2.12 -5.09 10.39
C ASN A 3 -2.82 -3.78 10.80
N ILE A 4 -2.44 -2.64 10.22
CA ILE A 4 -3.12 -1.34 10.47
C ILE A 4 -4.62 -1.45 10.15
N MET A 5 -4.96 -2.09 9.02
CA MET A 5 -6.37 -2.28 8.66
C MET A 5 -7.10 -3.21 9.65
N LYS A 6 -6.43 -4.24 10.18
CA LYS A 6 -6.98 -5.10 11.24
C LYS A 6 -7.23 -4.30 12.52
N ASP A 7 -6.26 -3.48 12.93
CA ASP A 7 -6.35 -2.65 14.14
C ASP A 7 -7.44 -1.57 14.01
N MET A 8 -7.69 -1.10 12.79
CA MET A 8 -8.82 -0.22 12.46
C MET A 8 -10.15 -0.96 12.25
N HIS A 9 -10.22 -2.24 12.56
CA HIS A 9 -11.43 -3.08 12.52
C HIS A 9 -12.06 -3.25 11.12
N PHE A 10 -11.24 -3.23 10.05
CA PHE A 10 -11.73 -3.56 8.71
C PHE A 10 -12.12 -5.06 8.62
N PRO A 11 -13.17 -5.41 7.85
CA PRO A 11 -13.54 -6.81 7.68
C PRO A 11 -12.41 -7.63 7.05
N THR A 12 -12.11 -8.79 7.65
CA THR A 12 -10.98 -9.65 7.24
C THR A 12 -10.99 -10.01 5.76
N HIS A 13 -12.16 -10.32 5.19
CA HIS A 13 -12.28 -10.67 3.77
C HIS A 13 -11.89 -9.52 2.82
N ILE A 14 -12.12 -8.27 3.23
CA ILE A 14 -11.69 -7.08 2.46
C ILE A 14 -10.18 -6.92 2.54
N ILE A 15 -9.58 -7.14 3.72
CA ILE A 15 -8.13 -7.10 3.91
C ILE A 15 -7.45 -8.14 3.03
N GLN A 16 -7.95 -9.38 3.03
CA GLN A 16 -7.42 -10.47 2.19
C GLN A 16 -7.58 -10.17 0.70
N LEU A 17 -8.72 -9.61 0.28
CA LEU A 17 -8.92 -9.19 -1.11
C LEU A 17 -7.89 -8.14 -1.53
N ILE A 18 -7.65 -7.13 -0.70
CA ILE A 18 -6.67 -6.09 -1.01
C ILE A 18 -5.24 -6.65 -0.95
N GLU A 19 -4.92 -7.47 0.04
CA GLU A 19 -3.60 -8.11 0.17
C GLU A 19 -3.28 -8.97 -1.06
N SER A 20 -4.22 -9.78 -1.54
CA SER A 20 -4.05 -10.58 -2.77
C SER A 20 -3.85 -9.73 -4.02
N LEU A 21 -4.48 -8.55 -4.12
CA LEU A 21 -4.26 -7.62 -5.22
C LEU A 21 -2.85 -7.01 -5.25
N TYR A 22 -2.14 -7.02 -4.11
CA TYR A 22 -0.79 -6.49 -3.93
C TYR A 22 0.28 -7.59 -3.78
N HIS A 23 -0.13 -8.87 -3.77
CA HIS A 23 0.76 -10.02 -3.66
C HIS A 23 1.66 -10.13 -4.90
N GLU A 24 2.95 -10.40 -4.70
CA GLU A 24 3.96 -10.64 -5.76
C GLU A 24 3.97 -9.58 -6.89
N GLN A 25 3.58 -8.34 -6.56
CA GLN A 25 3.57 -7.27 -7.55
C GLN A 25 5.00 -6.91 -8.00
N GLN A 26 5.15 -6.67 -9.30
CA GLN A 26 6.40 -6.20 -9.90
C GLN A 26 6.20 -4.86 -10.57
N ALA A 27 7.26 -4.07 -10.65
CA ALA A 27 7.32 -2.83 -11.41
C ALA A 27 8.55 -2.82 -12.31
N THR A 28 8.49 -1.97 -13.34
CA THR A 28 9.64 -1.55 -14.13
C THR A 28 9.62 -0.03 -14.24
N ILE A 29 10.76 0.56 -14.56
CA ILE A 29 10.93 1.99 -14.74
C ILE A 29 11.18 2.25 -16.23
N LYS A 30 10.39 3.17 -16.82
CA LYS A 30 10.60 3.64 -18.19
C LYS A 30 11.19 5.05 -18.17
N ILE A 31 12.40 5.23 -18.69
CA ILE A 31 13.09 6.53 -18.75
C ILE A 31 13.60 6.75 -20.19
N GLY A 32 13.22 7.86 -20.81
CA GLY A 32 13.74 8.23 -22.14
C GLY A 32 13.42 7.24 -23.28
N GLY A 33 12.43 6.34 -23.09
CA GLY A 33 12.08 5.30 -24.05
C GLY A 33 12.62 3.91 -23.68
N GLU A 34 13.67 3.86 -22.86
CA GLU A 34 14.24 2.62 -22.32
C GLU A 34 13.40 2.08 -21.16
N ILE A 35 13.31 0.75 -21.06
CA ILE A 35 12.58 0.02 -20.02
C ILE A 35 13.61 -0.75 -19.18
N ALA A 36 13.64 -0.50 -17.88
CA ALA A 36 14.50 -1.21 -16.94
C ALA A 36 14.03 -2.65 -16.70
N GLU A 37 14.85 -3.45 -16.03
CA GLU A 37 14.43 -4.78 -15.59
C GLU A 37 13.26 -4.70 -14.60
N TRP A 38 12.43 -5.75 -14.59
CA TRP A 38 11.37 -5.89 -13.62
C TRP A 38 11.95 -6.18 -12.24
N PHE A 39 11.42 -5.50 -11.22
CA PHE A 39 11.77 -5.73 -9.83
C PHE A 39 10.51 -5.88 -8.98
N GLU A 40 10.63 -6.64 -7.90
CA GLU A 40 9.55 -6.82 -6.94
C GLU A 40 9.33 -5.55 -6.11
N ILE A 41 8.06 -5.16 -5.92
CA ILE A 41 7.73 -3.99 -5.11
C ILE A 41 7.60 -4.40 -3.65
N GLN A 42 8.65 -4.11 -2.88
CA GLN A 42 8.70 -4.40 -1.44
C GLN A 42 7.90 -3.40 -0.59
N LYS A 43 7.78 -2.14 -1.05
CA LYS A 43 7.13 -1.05 -0.30
C LYS A 43 6.42 -0.08 -1.25
N GLY A 44 5.35 0.53 -0.74
CA GLY A 44 4.59 1.56 -1.44
C GLY A 44 3.25 1.05 -1.99
N VAL A 45 2.61 1.91 -2.78
CA VAL A 45 1.33 1.65 -3.43
C VAL A 45 1.48 1.80 -4.94
N ARG A 46 0.62 1.15 -5.73
CA ARG A 46 0.71 1.17 -7.20
C ARG A 46 0.33 2.55 -7.73
N GLN A 47 1.21 3.20 -8.50
CA GLN A 47 0.85 4.47 -9.13
C GLN A 47 -0.24 4.26 -10.18
N GLY A 48 -1.22 5.17 -10.23
CA GLY A 48 -2.38 5.08 -11.13
C GLY A 48 -3.49 4.11 -10.69
N CYS A 49 -3.30 3.32 -9.61
CA CYS A 49 -4.35 2.47 -9.07
C CYS A 49 -5.34 3.29 -8.24
N ILE A 50 -6.65 3.11 -8.49
CA ILE A 50 -7.73 3.83 -7.78
C ILE A 50 -7.78 3.54 -6.27
N LEU A 51 -7.28 2.39 -5.83
CA LEU A 51 -7.21 2.04 -4.40
C LEU A 51 -6.01 2.65 -3.69
N SER A 52 -4.95 3.01 -4.42
CA SER A 52 -3.72 3.51 -3.83
C SER A 52 -3.88 4.76 -2.96
N PRO A 53 -4.68 5.77 -3.34
CA PRO A 53 -4.93 6.93 -2.47
C PRO A 53 -5.57 6.55 -1.14
N TYR A 54 -6.50 5.59 -1.13
CA TYR A 54 -7.17 5.15 0.09
C TYR A 54 -6.21 4.42 1.03
N LEU A 55 -5.37 3.53 0.48
CA LEU A 55 -4.36 2.82 1.25
C LEU A 55 -3.32 3.78 1.83
N PHE A 56 -2.91 4.80 1.06
CA PHE A 56 -2.04 5.85 1.56
C PHE A 56 -2.68 6.60 2.74
N ASN A 57 -3.95 6.99 2.63
CA ASN A 57 -4.66 7.68 3.71
C ASN A 57 -4.79 6.82 4.98
N ILE A 58 -5.08 5.52 4.84
CA ILE A 58 -5.12 4.59 5.99
C ILE A 58 -3.78 4.57 6.73
N TYR A 59 -2.66 4.50 5.97
CA TYR A 59 -1.33 4.52 6.55
C TYR A 59 -0.99 5.86 7.23
N ALA A 60 -1.34 6.97 6.59
CA ALA A 60 -1.12 8.31 7.13
C ALA A 60 -1.92 8.53 8.42
N GLU A 61 -3.18 8.10 8.47
CA GLU A 61 -4.03 8.18 9.66
C GLU A 61 -3.43 7.41 10.83
N ASN A 62 -2.88 6.22 10.59
CA ASN A 62 -2.18 5.45 11.62
C ASN A 62 -0.98 6.21 12.20
N ILE A 63 -0.17 6.86 11.35
CA ILE A 63 0.94 7.70 11.82
C ILE A 63 0.40 8.87 12.67
N MET A 64 -0.66 9.54 12.22
CA MET A 64 -1.23 10.68 12.93
C MET A 64 -1.81 10.29 14.30
N ARG A 65 -2.34 9.08 14.47
CA ARG A 65 -2.78 8.55 15.77
C ARG A 65 -1.59 8.27 16.68
N ASN A 66 -0.60 7.55 16.18
CA ASN A 66 0.60 7.22 16.96
C ASN A 66 1.32 8.49 17.46
N VAL A 67 1.46 9.51 16.62
CA VAL A 67 2.07 10.79 17.01
C VAL A 67 1.26 11.52 18.09
N LYS A 68 -0.07 11.40 18.08
CA LYS A 68 -0.93 12.00 19.11
C LYS A 68 -0.90 11.23 20.42
N ASP A 69 -0.80 9.90 20.36
CA ASP A 69 -0.75 9.05 21.54
C ASP A 69 0.62 9.15 22.26
N ASP A 70 1.67 9.53 21.54
CA ASP A 70 3.02 9.78 22.07
C ASP A 70 3.21 11.19 22.68
N ALA A 71 2.20 12.07 22.59
CA ALA A 71 2.24 13.46 23.05
C ALA A 71 1.47 13.69 24.35
#